data_AF-A0A8S0W290-F1
#
_entry.id   AF-A0A8S0W290-F1
#
_cell.length_a   1.000
_cell.length_b   1.000
_cell.length_c   1.000
_cell.angle_alpha   90.00
_cell.angle_beta   90.00
_cell.angle_gamma   90.00
#
_symmetry.space_group_name_H-M   'P 1'
#
loop_
_entity.id
_entity.type
_entity.pdbx_description
1 polymer ?
#
loop_
_entity_poly.entity_id
_entity_poly.type
_entity_poly.pdbx_seq_one_letter_code
_entity_poly.pdbx_strand_id
1 'polypeptide(L)'
;MNLNFLWSWLTRTVALFIQTRSRPSPCSFSFSLLDCHRISSMPGNKRKQQGEVYLIFAKKVKKDDTEPATSNEKASTSADAVDNVEVPPLSLKEFAELLDFTVVESEEEIKTRFDRIAKALLHEFRLVVRKPDGTETEFDFLEAEFYLQIEGIHEDPFTHGSEEQKVSGRWYFHRAPRRSEDSHRSLTSTTAYRSGSRKGMDLTLGGQPLHSSLKYFGTEGSTTEAGKDEPPKPTRQLQRGGVLIRSLRRLGAGGKVISGPSLLVDEILSVSGAPSIEDLVENKWERNTSAFLSAEGNPPTCLFLKAMDPTTRKTPPKIYFSPRIGLDLSHPGTTGPSTLPLHPRIRFLTKKYRFFVHPDQLVANGRAQTFLGILESCIEQDSDYDAALKKQSLNGQIVRLSGIKSATAAKYLADYVSGRKAGVKAVEEFIGPKGKGASSSPATYLKMMGALSKLRH
;
A
#
# COMPACT_ATOMS: atom_id res chain seq x y z
N MET A 1 34.98 44.87 -11.09
CA MET A 1 36.36 44.66 -11.59
C MET A 1 36.95 43.46 -10.88
N ASN A 2 37.43 42.51 -11.68
CA ASN A 2 38.43 41.46 -11.45
C ASN A 2 38.36 40.51 -10.25
N LEU A 3 38.05 39.26 -10.63
CA LEU A 3 38.75 38.02 -10.32
C LEU A 3 40.00 38.15 -9.43
N ASN A 4 39.93 37.51 -8.25
CA ASN A 4 41.00 36.71 -7.65
C ASN A 4 40.55 36.24 -6.27
N PHE A 5 39.78 35.16 -6.16
CA PHE A 5 39.62 34.42 -4.88
C PHE A 5 38.83 33.13 -5.11
N LEU A 6 39.34 32.18 -5.90
CA LEU A 6 38.77 30.81 -5.86
C LEU A 6 39.71 29.72 -6.41
N TRP A 7 40.98 29.71 -6.03
CA TRP A 7 41.90 28.59 -6.33
C TRP A 7 42.88 28.38 -5.16
N SER A 8 42.37 27.87 -4.04
CA SER A 8 43.20 27.28 -2.96
C SER A 8 42.31 26.59 -1.93
N TRP A 9 41.86 25.36 -2.23
CA TRP A 9 41.64 24.31 -1.21
C TRP A 9 41.27 22.97 -1.87
N LEU A 10 42.22 22.45 -2.66
CA LEU A 10 42.22 21.06 -3.11
C LEU A 10 43.67 20.69 -3.42
N THR A 11 44.41 20.19 -2.42
CA THR A 11 45.51 19.21 -2.50
C THR A 11 46.40 19.26 -1.24
N ARG A 12 46.54 18.09 -0.58
CA ARG A 12 47.47 17.61 0.48
C ARG A 12 46.60 16.81 1.46
N THR A 13 46.68 15.49 1.52
CA THR A 13 47.88 14.75 1.95
C THR A 13 47.82 13.29 1.49
N VAL A 14 48.88 12.81 0.84
CA VAL A 14 49.20 11.39 0.61
C VAL A 14 50.65 11.17 1.04
N ALA A 15 50.89 9.96 1.58
CA ALA A 15 52.16 9.22 1.72
C ALA A 15 52.80 9.20 3.12
N LEU A 16 52.75 8.05 3.81
CA LEU A 16 53.78 6.99 3.78
C LEU A 16 53.54 5.97 4.90
N PHE A 17 53.42 4.67 4.56
CA PHE A 17 54.26 3.59 5.09
C PHE A 17 53.93 2.26 4.38
N ILE A 18 54.95 1.64 3.78
CA ILE A 18 54.97 0.28 3.25
C ILE A 18 55.80 -0.56 4.24
N GLN A 19 55.34 -1.77 4.61
CA GLN A 19 55.99 -3.07 4.28
C GLN A 19 55.63 -4.23 5.26
N THR A 20 55.14 -5.33 4.65
CA THR A 20 55.32 -6.77 5.01
C THR A 20 54.76 -7.37 6.32
N ARG A 21 53.84 -8.35 6.23
CA ARG A 21 54.09 -9.83 6.27
C ARG A 21 52.78 -10.64 6.48
N SER A 22 52.66 -11.72 5.69
CA SER A 22 52.18 -13.09 6.04
C SER A 22 50.75 -13.37 6.52
N ARG A 23 50.10 -14.31 5.82
CA ARG A 23 48.90 -15.09 6.24
C ARG A 23 49.15 -15.89 7.53
N PRO A 24 48.09 -16.28 8.28
CA PRO A 24 47.54 -17.63 8.10
C PRO A 24 46.01 -17.73 8.16
N SER A 25 45.51 -18.89 7.75
CA SER A 25 44.11 -19.33 7.71
C SER A 25 43.69 -20.05 9.02
N PRO A 26 42.53 -20.73 9.10
CA PRO A 26 41.45 -20.39 10.03
C PRO A 26 41.42 -21.30 11.27
N CYS A 27 40.94 -20.77 12.40
CA CYS A 27 40.57 -21.58 13.56
C CYS A 27 39.11 -21.35 13.95
N SER A 28 38.36 -22.45 13.87
CA SER A 28 37.08 -22.72 14.50
C SER A 28 37.12 -22.43 16.00
N PHE A 29 36.15 -21.69 16.52
CA PHE A 29 35.77 -21.80 17.93
C PHE A 29 34.26 -21.67 18.15
N SER A 30 33.74 -22.68 18.83
CA SER A 30 32.41 -22.87 19.38
C SER A 30 32.06 -21.81 20.43
N PHE A 31 30.83 -21.29 20.41
CA PHE A 31 30.26 -20.58 21.54
C PHE A 31 29.46 -21.54 22.42
N SER A 32 29.99 -21.82 23.61
CA SER A 32 29.26 -22.38 24.75
C SER A 32 28.53 -21.28 25.51
N LEU A 33 27.27 -21.56 25.87
CA LEU A 33 26.54 -20.85 26.92
C LEU A 33 27.31 -20.90 28.24
N LEU A 34 27.33 -19.79 29.00
CA LEU A 34 27.14 -19.80 30.45
C LEU A 34 26.84 -18.39 30.99
N ASP A 35 25.75 -18.37 31.75
CA ASP A 35 25.37 -17.57 32.91
C ASP A 35 26.14 -16.29 33.27
N CYS A 36 25.34 -15.24 33.54
CA CYS A 36 25.70 -14.25 34.55
C CYS A 36 24.52 -14.00 35.49
N HIS A 37 24.77 -14.26 36.77
CA HIS A 37 23.85 -14.15 37.89
C HIS A 37 23.61 -12.67 38.31
N ARG A 38 22.33 -12.36 38.58
CA ARG A 38 21.82 -11.88 39.88
C ARG A 38 22.40 -10.58 40.46
N ILE A 39 21.62 -9.50 40.42
CA ILE A 39 21.55 -8.51 41.51
C ILE A 39 20.08 -8.24 41.91
N SER A 40 19.85 -8.38 43.22
CA SER A 40 18.66 -8.10 44.06
C SER A 40 17.98 -6.75 43.77
N SER A 41 16.67 -6.67 43.54
CA SER A 41 15.52 -6.69 44.47
C SER A 41 15.39 -5.45 45.38
N MET A 42 14.25 -4.74 45.26
CA MET A 42 13.34 -4.29 46.32
C MET A 42 12.04 -3.68 45.70
N PRO A 43 10.89 -3.68 46.41
CA PRO A 43 9.55 -3.82 45.82
C PRO A 43 8.69 -2.54 45.85
N GLY A 44 7.68 -2.46 44.97
CA GLY A 44 6.72 -1.37 44.93
C GLY A 44 5.32 -1.78 44.47
N ASN A 45 4.45 -2.07 45.46
CA ASN A 45 2.99 -1.98 45.50
C ASN A 45 2.14 -2.28 44.24
N LYS A 46 1.52 -3.46 44.28
CA LYS A 46 0.29 -3.83 43.54
C LYS A 46 -0.91 -3.10 44.15
N ARG A 47 -1.64 -2.31 43.34
CA ARG A 47 -3.05 -1.97 43.59
C ARG A 47 -3.90 -2.64 42.51
N LYS A 48 -4.63 -3.67 42.91
CA LYS A 48 -5.73 -4.29 42.14
C LYS A 48 -6.92 -3.33 42.18
N GLN A 49 -7.42 -2.90 41.03
CA GLN A 49 -8.80 -2.44 40.92
C GLN A 49 -9.65 -3.60 40.41
N GLN A 50 -10.70 -3.90 41.17
CA GLN A 50 -11.74 -4.89 40.88
C GLN A 50 -12.54 -4.42 39.66
N GLY A 51 -12.62 -5.26 38.64
CA GLY A 51 -13.60 -5.14 37.56
C GLY A 51 -14.86 -5.92 37.94
N GLU A 52 -15.99 -5.24 37.96
CA GLU A 52 -17.31 -5.86 37.99
C GLU A 52 -17.51 -6.71 36.74
N VAL A 53 -17.80 -8.00 36.95
CA VAL A 53 -18.13 -8.97 35.92
C VAL A 53 -19.65 -9.14 35.94
N TYR A 54 -20.32 -8.72 34.87
CA TYR A 54 -21.72 -9.05 34.65
C TYR A 54 -21.82 -10.52 34.17
N LEU A 55 -22.40 -11.36 35.03
CA LEU A 55 -22.79 -12.76 34.77
C LEU A 55 -24.26 -12.82 34.41
N ILE A 56 -24.63 -12.95 33.13
CA ILE A 56 -26.02 -13.33 32.74
C ILE A 56 -26.02 -14.13 31.41
N PHE A 57 -25.78 -15.44 31.48
CA PHE A 57 -26.77 -16.50 31.18
C PHE A 57 -26.13 -17.88 30.97
N ALA A 58 -26.84 -18.86 31.51
CA ALA A 58 -26.46 -20.24 31.73
C ALA A 58 -26.64 -21.13 30.49
N LYS A 59 -25.81 -22.18 30.46
CA LYS A 59 -26.03 -23.43 29.72
C LYS A 59 -27.43 -23.99 29.98
N LYS A 60 -28.10 -24.46 28.92
CA LYS A 60 -29.05 -25.57 29.02
C LYS A 60 -28.74 -26.64 27.98
N VAL A 61 -28.93 -27.87 28.43
CA VAL A 61 -28.47 -29.14 27.90
C VAL A 61 -29.40 -29.68 26.81
N LYS A 62 -28.76 -30.44 25.91
CA LYS A 62 -29.23 -31.31 24.85
C LYS A 62 -30.48 -32.16 25.21
N LYS A 63 -31.42 -32.29 24.28
CA LYS A 63 -32.26 -33.48 24.13
C LYS A 63 -32.60 -33.67 22.65
N ASP A 64 -32.28 -34.86 22.15
CA ASP A 64 -32.76 -35.40 20.87
C ASP A 64 -34.28 -35.55 20.91
N ASP A 65 -34.95 -35.33 19.78
CA ASP A 65 -35.93 -36.28 19.23
C ASP A 65 -36.31 -35.89 17.79
N THR A 66 -36.62 -36.93 17.04
CA THR A 66 -36.70 -37.11 15.59
C THR A 66 -37.91 -36.42 14.92
N GLU A 67 -37.66 -36.00 13.67
CA GLU A 67 -38.53 -35.70 12.51
C GLU A 67 -40.00 -36.20 12.51
N PRO A 68 -40.93 -35.51 11.79
CA PRO A 68 -40.97 -35.64 10.33
C PRO A 68 -41.35 -34.39 9.50
N ALA A 69 -41.07 -34.55 8.21
CA ALA A 69 -41.26 -33.67 7.08
C ALA A 69 -42.67 -33.09 6.88
N THR A 70 -42.73 -31.86 6.35
CA THR A 70 -43.75 -31.45 5.38
C THR A 70 -43.24 -30.35 4.44
N SER A 71 -43.61 -30.53 3.19
CA SER A 71 -43.43 -29.79 1.94
C SER A 71 -43.71 -28.28 1.90
N ASN A 72 -43.04 -27.66 0.92
CA ASN A 72 -43.45 -26.53 0.06
C ASN A 72 -43.67 -25.15 0.69
N GLU A 73 -42.83 -24.17 0.30
CA GLU A 73 -43.22 -23.20 -0.73
C GLU A 73 -42.02 -22.41 -1.28
N LYS A 74 -41.95 -22.37 -2.61
CA LYS A 74 -41.04 -21.53 -3.39
C LYS A 74 -41.53 -20.08 -3.33
N ALA A 75 -40.71 -19.18 -2.82
CA ALA A 75 -40.83 -17.75 -3.10
C ALA A 75 -39.55 -17.27 -3.79
N SER A 76 -39.58 -17.34 -5.12
CA SER A 76 -38.65 -16.67 -6.01
C SER A 76 -38.83 -15.15 -5.87
N THR A 77 -37.83 -14.47 -5.31
CA THR A 77 -37.70 -13.01 -5.44
C THR A 77 -36.47 -12.74 -6.29
N SER A 78 -36.74 -12.60 -7.59
CA SER A 78 -35.83 -12.08 -8.60
C SER A 78 -35.71 -10.57 -8.40
N ALA A 79 -34.59 -10.12 -7.85
CA ALA A 79 -34.21 -8.70 -7.81
C ALA A 79 -32.68 -8.55 -7.89
N ASP A 80 -32.05 -9.28 -8.81
CA ASP A 80 -30.64 -9.08 -9.20
C ASP A 80 -30.60 -8.99 -10.74
N ALA A 81 -31.13 -7.90 -11.27
CA ALA A 81 -30.93 -7.49 -12.66
C ALA A 81 -30.53 -6.02 -12.65
N VAL A 82 -29.35 -5.74 -12.10
CA VAL A 82 -28.61 -4.52 -12.41
C VAL A 82 -27.57 -4.91 -13.44
N ASP A 83 -27.69 -4.30 -14.63
CA ASP A 83 -26.86 -4.45 -15.81
C ASP A 83 -25.44 -4.96 -15.57
N ASN A 84 -25.25 -6.27 -15.72
CA ASN A 84 -23.94 -6.84 -16.05
C ASN A 84 -23.71 -6.61 -17.55
N VAL A 85 -23.45 -5.38 -17.94
CA VAL A 85 -22.74 -5.15 -19.20
C VAL A 85 -21.34 -5.70 -18.96
N GLU A 86 -21.08 -6.89 -19.49
CA GLU A 86 -19.79 -7.57 -19.39
C GLU A 86 -18.76 -6.75 -20.16
N VAL A 87 -18.12 -5.80 -19.47
CA VAL A 87 -17.06 -4.97 -20.05
C VAL A 87 -15.92 -5.89 -20.46
N PRO A 88 -15.46 -5.85 -21.73
CA PRO A 88 -14.39 -6.70 -22.19
C PRO A 88 -13.10 -6.46 -21.38
N PRO A 89 -12.27 -7.49 -21.21
CA PRO A 89 -11.02 -7.39 -20.46
C PRO A 89 -10.07 -6.41 -21.14
N LEU A 90 -9.36 -5.62 -20.34
CA LEU A 90 -8.47 -4.58 -20.85
C LEU A 90 -7.25 -5.21 -21.55
N SER A 91 -6.92 -4.71 -22.72
CA SER A 91 -5.63 -4.96 -23.36
C SER A 91 -4.50 -4.30 -22.56
N LEU A 92 -3.26 -4.79 -22.75
CA LEU A 92 -2.07 -4.17 -22.13
C LEU A 92 -1.92 -2.69 -22.50
N LYS A 93 -2.30 -2.33 -23.73
CA LYS A 93 -2.24 -0.94 -24.22
C LYS A 93 -3.24 -0.04 -23.49
N GLU A 94 -4.50 -0.47 -23.40
CA GLU A 94 -5.53 0.28 -22.66
C GLU A 94 -5.18 0.38 -21.17
N PHE A 95 -4.60 -0.66 -20.60
CA PHE A 95 -4.12 -0.61 -19.22
C PHE A 95 -2.96 0.39 -19.05
N ALA A 96 -2.01 0.45 -19.98
CA ALA A 96 -0.95 1.45 -19.95
C ALA A 96 -1.48 2.90 -20.02
N GLU A 97 -2.47 3.15 -20.87
CA GLU A 97 -3.18 4.44 -20.96
C GLU A 97 -3.95 4.77 -19.66
N LEU A 98 -4.47 3.74 -18.98
CA LEU A 98 -5.14 3.90 -17.70
C LEU A 98 -4.19 4.38 -16.58
N LEU A 99 -2.89 4.08 -16.67
CA LEU A 99 -1.88 4.53 -15.69
C LEU A 99 -1.43 5.99 -15.90
N ASP A 100 -1.80 6.62 -17.03
CA ASP A 100 -1.50 8.02 -17.32
C ASP A 100 -2.58 8.94 -16.74
N PHE A 101 -2.19 9.80 -15.80
CA PHE A 101 -3.08 10.75 -15.13
C PHE A 101 -3.00 12.17 -15.69
N THR A 102 -2.30 12.39 -16.82
CA THR A 102 -2.02 13.74 -17.37
C THR A 102 -3.28 14.56 -17.66
N VAL A 103 -4.39 13.89 -17.97
CA VAL A 103 -5.66 14.50 -18.36
C VAL A 103 -6.73 14.44 -17.27
N VAL A 104 -6.34 14.10 -16.03
CA VAL A 104 -7.29 13.94 -14.93
C VAL A 104 -7.48 15.27 -14.21
N GLU A 105 -8.74 15.70 -14.08
CA GLU A 105 -9.08 17.05 -13.61
C GLU A 105 -9.82 17.07 -12.26
N SER A 106 -10.26 15.91 -11.76
CA SER A 106 -11.08 15.83 -10.52
C SER A 106 -10.75 14.64 -9.61
N GLU A 107 -11.10 14.75 -8.32
CA GLU A 107 -10.94 13.63 -7.36
C GLU A 107 -11.85 12.42 -7.73
N GLU A 108 -13.02 12.68 -8.33
CA GLU A 108 -13.98 11.67 -8.77
C GLU A 108 -13.42 10.82 -9.91
N GLU A 109 -12.78 11.45 -10.89
CA GLU A 109 -12.06 10.76 -11.97
C GLU A 109 -10.91 9.93 -11.42
N ILE A 110 -10.12 10.47 -10.49
CA ILE A 110 -9.04 9.74 -9.82
C ILE A 110 -9.57 8.48 -9.16
N LYS A 111 -10.67 8.59 -8.41
CA LYS A 111 -11.31 7.45 -7.73
C LYS A 111 -11.76 6.40 -8.74
N THR A 112 -12.47 6.81 -9.79
CA THR A 112 -12.94 5.91 -10.85
C THR A 112 -11.76 5.20 -11.53
N ARG A 113 -10.66 5.93 -11.76
CA ARG A 113 -9.44 5.38 -12.37
C ARG A 113 -8.75 4.39 -11.44
N PHE A 114 -8.65 4.68 -10.14
CA PHE A 114 -8.13 3.73 -9.15
C PHE A 114 -8.94 2.44 -9.12
N ASP A 115 -10.27 2.53 -9.14
CA ASP A 115 -11.15 1.35 -9.17
C ASP A 115 -10.90 0.49 -10.42
N ARG A 116 -10.75 1.13 -11.58
CA ARG A 116 -10.44 0.43 -12.84
C ARG A 116 -9.04 -0.21 -12.82
N ILE A 117 -8.02 0.51 -12.34
CA ILE A 117 -6.65 -0.01 -12.24
C ILE A 117 -6.60 -1.19 -11.28
N ALA A 118 -7.25 -1.07 -10.12
CA ALA A 118 -7.29 -2.14 -9.14
C ALA A 118 -8.02 -3.38 -9.67
N LYS A 119 -9.17 -3.20 -10.34
CA LYS A 119 -9.88 -4.31 -10.99
C LYS A 119 -9.00 -5.01 -12.02
N ALA A 120 -8.34 -4.24 -12.88
CA ALA A 120 -7.43 -4.78 -13.87
C ALA A 120 -6.29 -5.59 -13.22
N LEU A 121 -5.58 -5.02 -12.24
CA LEU A 121 -4.50 -5.71 -11.55
C LEU A 121 -4.96 -6.97 -10.81
N LEU A 122 -6.07 -6.90 -10.08
CA LEU A 122 -6.52 -7.99 -9.22
C LEU A 122 -7.19 -9.14 -9.99
N HIS A 123 -7.78 -8.87 -11.16
CA HIS A 123 -8.60 -9.85 -11.89
C HIS A 123 -8.15 -10.15 -13.32
N GLU A 124 -7.41 -9.24 -13.96
CA GLU A 124 -7.18 -9.28 -15.40
C GLU A 124 -5.70 -9.44 -15.78
N PHE A 125 -4.78 -9.15 -14.85
CA PHE A 125 -3.35 -9.24 -15.08
C PHE A 125 -2.66 -10.12 -14.04
N ARG A 126 -1.55 -10.73 -14.46
CA ARG A 126 -0.58 -11.39 -13.60
C ARG A 126 0.75 -10.67 -13.67
N LEU A 127 1.48 -10.74 -12.57
CA LEU A 127 2.88 -10.34 -12.56
C LEU A 127 3.73 -11.54 -12.98
N VAL A 128 4.69 -11.33 -13.88
CA VAL A 128 5.54 -12.40 -14.39
C VAL A 128 7.00 -12.02 -14.27
N VAL A 129 7.79 -12.88 -13.63
CA VAL A 129 9.26 -12.82 -13.68
C VAL A 129 9.73 -13.86 -14.70
N ARG A 130 10.43 -13.40 -15.74
CA ARG A 130 11.12 -14.28 -16.70
C ARG A 130 12.61 -14.32 -16.39
N LYS A 131 13.20 -15.51 -16.49
CA LYS A 131 14.65 -15.76 -16.36
C LYS A 131 15.33 -15.86 -17.73
N PRO A 132 16.68 -15.82 -17.78
CA PRO A 132 17.43 -15.93 -19.04
C PRO A 132 17.18 -17.24 -19.81
N ASP A 133 16.82 -18.31 -19.11
CA ASP A 133 16.49 -19.61 -19.70
C ASP A 133 15.05 -19.68 -20.26
N GLY A 134 14.30 -18.59 -20.21
CA GLY A 134 12.90 -18.50 -20.65
C GLY A 134 11.88 -18.97 -19.61
N THR A 135 12.32 -19.46 -18.45
CA THR A 135 11.40 -19.90 -17.39
C THR A 135 10.64 -18.71 -16.83
N GLU A 136 9.31 -18.83 -16.75
CA GLU A 136 8.42 -17.82 -16.18
C GLU A 136 7.92 -18.25 -14.80
N THR A 137 7.95 -17.34 -13.83
CA THR A 137 7.23 -17.47 -12.56
C THR A 137 6.11 -16.44 -12.53
N GLU A 138 4.88 -16.92 -12.43
CA GLU A 138 3.67 -16.08 -12.44
C GLU A 138 3.12 -15.86 -11.04
N PHE A 139 2.51 -14.70 -10.82
CA PHE A 139 1.86 -14.31 -9.58
C PHE A 139 0.50 -13.66 -9.84
N ASP A 140 -0.51 -14.04 -9.05
CA ASP A 140 -1.75 -13.27 -8.94
C ASP A 140 -1.56 -12.11 -7.95
N PHE A 141 -2.15 -10.95 -8.26
CA PHE A 141 -2.26 -9.85 -7.31
C PHE A 141 -3.35 -10.13 -6.27
N LEU A 142 -3.04 -9.89 -4.99
CA LEU A 142 -4.01 -10.00 -3.91
C LEU A 142 -4.33 -8.67 -3.23
N GLU A 143 -3.38 -7.73 -3.24
CA GLU A 143 -3.48 -6.48 -2.48
C GLU A 143 -2.59 -5.38 -3.08
N ALA A 144 -3.17 -4.18 -3.24
CA ALA A 144 -2.52 -3.00 -3.77
C ALA A 144 -2.91 -1.73 -2.98
N GLU A 145 -2.00 -0.76 -2.88
CA GLU A 145 -2.23 0.56 -2.25
C GLU A 145 -1.87 1.69 -3.20
N PHE A 146 -2.76 2.68 -3.34
CA PHE A 146 -2.57 3.80 -4.25
C PHE A 146 -2.04 5.03 -3.52
N TYR A 147 -1.07 5.67 -4.15
CA TYR A 147 -0.47 6.93 -3.74
C TYR A 147 -0.38 7.82 -4.98
N LEU A 148 -0.93 9.02 -4.91
CA LEU A 148 -0.93 9.94 -6.02
C LEU A 148 -0.81 11.37 -5.51
N GLN A 149 -0.01 12.16 -6.19
CA GLN A 149 0.13 13.57 -5.97
C GLN A 149 -0.11 14.27 -7.29
N ILE A 150 -1.18 15.05 -7.36
CA ILE A 150 -1.48 15.98 -8.44
C ILE A 150 -1.70 17.35 -7.81
N GLU A 151 -0.84 18.31 -8.15
CA GLU A 151 -0.91 19.67 -7.60
C GLU A 151 -2.27 20.32 -7.87
N GLY A 152 -2.85 20.94 -6.84
CA GLY A 152 -4.16 21.61 -6.93
C GLY A 152 -5.38 20.69 -7.02
N ILE A 153 -5.21 19.38 -7.27
CA ILE A 153 -6.32 18.42 -7.42
C ILE A 153 -6.27 17.36 -6.31
N HIS A 154 -5.13 16.70 -6.14
CA HIS A 154 -4.99 15.52 -5.31
C HIS A 154 -3.63 15.48 -4.60
N GLU A 155 -3.48 16.27 -3.55
CA GLU A 155 -2.20 16.46 -2.86
C GLU A 155 -2.02 15.50 -1.68
N ASP A 156 -1.83 14.21 -1.97
CA ASP A 156 -1.64 13.20 -0.94
C ASP A 156 -0.25 13.34 -0.27
N PRO A 157 -0.18 13.70 1.02
CA PRO A 157 1.09 13.94 1.71
C PRO A 157 1.89 12.66 1.98
N PHE A 158 1.28 11.48 1.78
CA PHE A 158 1.92 10.18 1.99
C PHE A 158 2.58 9.62 0.73
N THR A 159 2.41 10.27 -0.42
CA THR A 159 3.05 9.88 -1.67
C THR A 159 4.56 10.08 -1.61
N HIS A 160 5.33 9.08 -2.06
CA HIS A 160 6.80 9.17 -2.09
C HIS A 160 7.31 10.27 -3.01
N GLY A 161 6.63 10.47 -4.14
CA GLY A 161 6.85 11.58 -5.06
C GLY A 161 8.25 11.61 -5.65
N SER A 162 8.87 10.45 -5.93
CA SER A 162 10.20 10.44 -6.56
C SER A 162 10.13 10.89 -8.03
N GLU A 163 11.27 11.25 -8.63
CA GLU A 163 11.33 11.66 -10.04
C GLU A 163 10.90 10.53 -10.99
N GLU A 164 11.25 9.28 -10.66
CA GLU A 164 10.88 8.10 -11.44
C GLU A 164 9.37 7.86 -11.47
N GLN A 165 8.65 8.31 -10.44
CA GLN A 165 7.18 8.22 -10.35
C GLN A 165 6.45 9.25 -11.25
N LYS A 166 7.17 10.12 -11.96
CA LYS A 166 6.59 11.01 -12.97
C LYS A 166 6.18 10.30 -14.25
N VAL A 167 6.75 9.14 -14.54
CA VAL A 167 6.48 8.38 -15.78
C VAL A 167 5.64 7.17 -15.42
N SER A 168 4.45 7.06 -15.99
CA SER A 168 3.57 5.91 -15.77
C SER A 168 4.12 4.61 -16.37
N GLY A 169 3.67 3.46 -15.84
CA GLY A 169 3.93 2.16 -16.46
C GLY A 169 5.31 1.56 -16.20
N ARG A 170 5.97 1.97 -15.10
CA ARG A 170 7.28 1.47 -14.69
C ARG A 170 7.25 0.84 -13.31
N TRP A 171 8.18 -0.06 -13.05
CA TRP A 171 8.47 -0.55 -11.71
C TRP A 171 9.37 0.43 -10.99
N TYR A 172 8.93 0.88 -9.81
CA TYR A 172 9.69 1.73 -8.91
C TYR A 172 9.93 1.02 -7.59
N PHE A 173 11.20 0.85 -7.21
CA PHE A 173 11.56 0.35 -5.88
C PHE A 173 11.77 1.51 -4.92
N HIS A 174 11.22 1.39 -3.72
CA HIS A 174 11.25 2.46 -2.72
C HIS A 174 12.68 2.91 -2.41
N ARG A 175 12.89 4.23 -2.45
CA ARG A 175 14.15 4.88 -2.05
C ARG A 175 14.17 5.24 -0.57
N ALA A 176 15.38 5.42 -0.03
CA ALA A 176 15.56 5.90 1.34
C ALA A 176 14.80 7.23 1.55
N PRO A 177 14.07 7.39 2.67
CA PRO A 177 13.32 8.62 2.91
C PRO A 177 14.27 9.79 3.20
N ARG A 178 13.86 11.00 2.85
CA ARG A 178 14.42 12.23 3.41
C ARG A 178 13.37 12.85 4.32
N ARG A 179 13.79 13.38 5.47
CA ARG A 179 12.87 14.08 6.36
C ARG A 179 12.38 15.33 5.63
N SER A 180 11.06 15.46 5.50
CA SER A 180 10.43 16.71 5.07
C SER A 180 10.17 17.56 6.32
N GLU A 181 10.44 18.86 6.21
CA GLU A 181 9.97 19.84 7.19
C GLU A 181 8.51 20.22 6.93
N ASP A 182 8.07 20.09 5.67
CA ASP A 182 6.70 20.32 5.24
C ASP A 182 5.82 19.10 5.55
N SER A 183 4.79 19.28 6.38
CA SER A 183 3.82 18.23 6.73
C SER A 183 2.91 17.81 5.58
N HIS A 184 2.82 18.64 4.54
CA HIS A 184 2.00 18.44 3.34
C HIS A 184 2.71 17.63 2.26
N ARG A 185 4.03 17.42 2.37
CA ARG A 185 4.82 16.71 1.35
C ARG A 185 5.79 15.72 2.00
N SER A 186 5.95 14.56 1.37
CA SER A 186 7.02 13.62 1.73
C SER A 186 8.20 13.78 0.76
N LEU A 187 9.43 13.58 1.25
CA LEU A 187 10.64 13.65 0.42
C LEU A 187 11.35 12.29 0.40
N THR A 188 11.91 11.95 -0.75
CA THR A 188 12.70 10.72 -0.95
C THR A 188 14.09 11.04 -1.48
N SER A 189 15.06 10.19 -1.16
CA SER A 189 16.41 10.30 -1.70
C SER A 189 16.46 9.77 -3.13
N THR A 190 17.35 10.32 -3.95
CA THR A 190 17.57 9.89 -5.34
C THR A 190 18.61 8.78 -5.46
N THR A 191 19.39 8.48 -4.40
CA THR A 191 20.64 7.72 -4.54
C THR A 191 20.62 6.29 -4.01
N ALA A 192 19.76 5.94 -3.05
CA ALA A 192 19.82 4.64 -2.37
C ALA A 192 18.45 3.96 -2.28
N TYR A 193 18.38 2.69 -2.70
CA TYR A 193 17.23 1.83 -2.47
C TYR A 193 17.09 1.52 -0.97
N ARG A 194 15.84 1.31 -0.53
CA ARG A 194 15.61 0.76 0.81
C ARG A 194 16.06 -0.70 0.86
N SER A 195 16.53 -1.10 2.04
CA SER A 195 16.89 -2.48 2.36
C SER A 195 16.11 -2.96 3.61
N GLY A 196 16.30 -4.23 3.98
CA GLY A 196 15.63 -4.81 5.15
C GLY A 196 14.10 -4.78 5.05
N SER A 197 13.41 -4.59 6.17
CA SER A 197 11.93 -4.63 6.26
C SER A 197 11.20 -3.47 5.59
N ARG A 198 11.93 -2.49 5.05
CA ARG A 198 11.38 -1.23 4.51
C ARG A 198 11.35 -1.18 2.99
N LYS A 199 11.65 -2.29 2.30
CA LYS A 199 11.54 -2.41 0.84
C LYS A 199 10.08 -2.34 0.42
N GLY A 200 9.85 -1.85 -0.80
CA GLY A 200 8.55 -1.81 -1.45
C GLY A 200 8.75 -1.63 -2.96
N MET A 201 7.73 -2.02 -3.72
CA MET A 201 7.71 -1.95 -5.17
C MET A 201 6.36 -1.38 -5.61
N ASP A 202 6.42 -0.30 -6.38
CA ASP A 202 5.26 0.38 -6.93
C ASP A 202 5.21 0.18 -8.44
N LEU A 203 3.99 0.08 -8.99
CA LEU A 203 3.73 0.39 -10.40
C LEU A 203 3.45 1.90 -10.52
N THR A 204 4.27 2.63 -11.27
CA THR A 204 4.19 4.10 -11.30
C THR A 204 2.90 4.62 -11.95
N LEU A 205 2.31 5.63 -11.31
CA LEU A 205 1.17 6.42 -11.78
C LEU A 205 1.69 7.83 -12.02
N GLY A 206 1.90 8.20 -13.28
CA GLY A 206 2.58 9.43 -13.65
C GLY A 206 1.98 10.00 -14.92
N GLY A 207 2.70 10.93 -15.55
CA GLY A 207 2.38 11.38 -16.88
C GLY A 207 2.71 10.33 -17.94
N GLN A 208 2.59 10.72 -19.20
CA GLN A 208 2.74 9.84 -20.37
C GLN A 208 3.95 8.89 -20.28
N PRO A 209 3.79 7.60 -20.63
CA PRO A 209 4.91 6.69 -20.84
C PRO A 209 5.85 7.31 -21.90
N LEU A 210 7.16 7.31 -21.63
CA LEU A 210 8.16 7.97 -22.47
C LEU A 210 8.18 7.52 -23.95
N HIS A 211 7.53 6.40 -24.31
CA HIS A 211 7.38 5.96 -25.70
C HIS A 211 6.42 6.83 -26.55
N SER A 212 5.64 7.72 -25.93
CA SER A 212 4.76 8.66 -26.64
C SER A 212 5.39 10.04 -26.87
N SER A 213 6.55 10.34 -26.30
CA SER A 213 7.12 11.70 -26.29
C SER A 213 7.95 12.08 -27.52
N LEU A 214 8.04 11.22 -28.55
CA LEU A 214 8.73 11.57 -29.80
C LEU A 214 8.00 12.60 -30.68
N LYS A 215 6.81 13.09 -30.28
CA LYS A 215 6.08 14.13 -31.00
C LYS A 215 6.27 15.56 -30.48
N TYR A 216 7.11 15.78 -29.46
CA TYR A 216 7.34 17.12 -28.88
C TYR A 216 8.81 17.52 -28.71
N PHE A 217 9.74 16.89 -29.44
CA PHE A 217 11.03 17.51 -29.73
C PHE A 217 10.96 18.23 -31.07
N GLY A 218 10.20 19.33 -31.09
CA GLY A 218 10.34 20.36 -32.11
C GLY A 218 11.59 21.19 -31.80
N THR A 219 12.66 20.86 -32.50
CA THR A 219 13.70 21.78 -32.99
C THR A 219 14.26 22.78 -31.97
N GLU A 220 15.31 22.37 -31.25
CA GLU A 220 16.29 23.36 -30.77
C GLU A 220 17.09 23.86 -31.97
N GLY A 221 16.84 25.12 -32.34
CA GLY A 221 17.61 25.81 -33.36
C GLY A 221 16.90 27.04 -33.92
N SER A 222 16.90 28.14 -33.18
CA SER A 222 17.31 29.46 -33.69
C SER A 222 17.07 30.54 -32.63
N THR A 223 18.14 31.23 -32.29
CA THR A 223 18.13 32.58 -31.69
C THR A 223 17.29 33.54 -32.52
N THR A 224 16.36 34.28 -31.89
CA THR A 224 16.22 35.76 -31.97
C THR A 224 14.99 36.27 -31.20
N GLU A 225 15.24 37.31 -30.41
CA GLU A 225 14.41 38.50 -30.15
C GLU A 225 13.10 38.44 -29.34
N ALA A 226 12.91 39.57 -28.64
CA ALA A 226 11.90 39.86 -27.65
C ALA A 226 10.53 40.19 -28.26
N GLY A 227 9.46 39.69 -27.65
CA GLY A 227 8.08 40.10 -27.89
C GLY A 227 7.11 39.36 -26.94
N LYS A 228 6.71 40.02 -25.85
CA LYS A 228 5.33 40.43 -25.48
C LYS A 228 4.21 39.38 -25.61
N ASP A 229 3.55 39.15 -24.48
CA ASP A 229 2.15 38.73 -24.31
C ASP A 229 1.74 37.32 -24.75
N GLU A 230 2.46 36.28 -24.31
CA GLU A 230 1.85 34.96 -24.11
C GLU A 230 1.54 34.76 -22.62
N PRO A 231 0.30 34.36 -22.24
CA PRO A 231 0.03 33.93 -20.88
C PRO A 231 0.97 32.75 -20.54
N PRO A 232 1.49 32.67 -19.30
CA PRO A 232 2.39 31.59 -18.93
C PRO A 232 1.73 30.26 -19.25
N LYS A 233 2.34 29.48 -20.16
CA LYS A 233 1.97 28.08 -20.40
C LYS A 233 1.83 27.41 -19.03
N PRO A 234 0.75 26.66 -18.76
CA PRO A 234 0.54 26.05 -17.45
C PRO A 234 1.79 25.26 -17.11
N THR A 235 2.48 25.70 -16.05
CA THR A 235 3.58 24.96 -15.44
C THR A 235 3.12 23.51 -15.29
N ARG A 236 3.82 22.57 -15.93
CA ARG A 236 3.47 21.14 -15.89
C ARG A 236 3.16 20.77 -14.45
N GLN A 237 1.90 20.48 -14.17
CA GLN A 237 1.43 20.17 -12.82
C GLN A 237 2.28 19.03 -12.26
N LEU A 238 2.69 19.15 -11.01
CA LEU A 238 3.44 18.10 -10.35
C LEU A 238 2.55 16.86 -10.24
N GLN A 239 2.82 15.86 -11.08
CA GLN A 239 2.08 14.60 -11.12
C GLN A 239 3.02 13.43 -10.85
N ARG A 240 2.85 12.79 -9.70
CA ARG A 240 3.67 11.66 -9.26
C ARG A 240 2.84 10.68 -8.46
N GLY A 241 3.09 9.39 -8.63
CA GLY A 241 2.34 8.40 -7.90
C GLY A 241 2.81 6.98 -8.16
N GLY A 242 2.22 6.06 -7.42
CA GLY A 242 2.50 4.64 -7.52
C GLY A 242 1.41 3.80 -6.90
N VAL A 243 1.27 2.60 -7.43
CA VAL A 243 0.48 1.50 -6.87
C VAL A 243 1.45 0.57 -6.15
N LEU A 244 1.54 0.70 -4.84
CA LEU A 244 2.33 -0.19 -4.00
C LEU A 244 1.72 -1.59 -4.03
N ILE A 245 2.49 -2.57 -4.52
CA ILE A 245 2.08 -3.97 -4.49
C ILE A 245 2.41 -4.54 -3.12
N ARG A 246 1.42 -5.09 -2.43
CA ARG A 246 1.56 -5.54 -1.04
C ARG A 246 1.54 -7.03 -0.87
N SER A 247 0.65 -7.70 -1.58
CA SER A 247 0.49 -9.14 -1.47
C SER A 247 0.31 -9.77 -2.85
N LEU A 248 1.03 -10.85 -3.07
CA LEU A 248 0.98 -11.68 -4.27
C LEU A 248 0.72 -13.14 -3.89
N ARG A 249 0.18 -13.92 -4.82
CA ARG A 249 0.13 -15.37 -4.73
C ARG A 249 0.91 -15.98 -5.88
N ARG A 250 1.97 -16.72 -5.57
CA ARG A 250 2.73 -17.45 -6.58
C ARG A 250 1.91 -18.59 -7.15
N LEU A 251 1.87 -18.70 -8.48
CA LEU A 251 1.21 -19.79 -9.17
C LEU A 251 2.11 -21.03 -9.27
N GLY A 252 1.49 -22.20 -9.27
CA GLY A 252 2.16 -23.50 -9.26
C GLY A 252 1.73 -24.38 -8.08
N ALA A 253 2.36 -25.54 -7.95
CA ALA A 253 2.08 -26.50 -6.88
C ALA A 253 2.31 -25.85 -5.50
N GLY A 254 1.24 -25.71 -4.72
CA GLY A 254 1.29 -25.20 -3.34
C GLY A 254 0.94 -23.72 -3.13
N GLY A 255 0.69 -22.94 -4.19
CA GLY A 255 0.02 -21.62 -4.12
C GLY A 255 0.47 -20.70 -2.96
N LYS A 256 1.77 -20.40 -2.85
CA LYS A 256 2.33 -19.60 -1.74
C LYS A 256 1.82 -18.15 -1.80
N VAL A 257 1.19 -17.68 -0.72
CA VAL A 257 0.88 -16.27 -0.51
C VAL A 257 2.08 -15.55 0.09
N ILE A 258 2.49 -14.45 -0.56
CA ILE A 258 3.56 -13.56 -0.10
C ILE A 258 2.91 -12.27 0.37
N SER A 259 2.89 -12.03 1.68
CA SER A 259 2.21 -10.87 2.28
C SER A 259 3.19 -9.88 2.90
N GLY A 260 3.22 -8.67 2.35
CA GLY A 260 4.03 -7.55 2.82
C GLY A 260 5.00 -7.07 1.73
N PRO A 261 5.13 -5.74 1.52
CA PRO A 261 5.97 -5.17 0.47
C PRO A 261 7.42 -5.67 0.47
N SER A 262 8.03 -5.79 1.66
CA SER A 262 9.42 -6.24 1.76
C SER A 262 9.62 -7.69 1.34
N LEU A 263 8.71 -8.58 1.78
CA LEU A 263 8.79 -10.01 1.45
C LEU A 263 8.49 -10.26 -0.02
N LEU A 264 7.62 -9.44 -0.62
CA LEU A 264 7.38 -9.44 -2.04
C LEU A 264 8.67 -9.13 -2.81
N VAL A 265 9.35 -8.03 -2.46
CA VAL A 265 10.63 -7.68 -3.11
C VAL A 265 11.66 -8.80 -2.94
N ASP A 266 11.72 -9.42 -1.76
CA ASP A 266 12.61 -10.57 -1.53
C ASP A 266 12.27 -11.78 -2.42
N GLU A 267 10.99 -12.09 -2.60
CA GLU A 267 10.56 -13.15 -3.51
C GLU A 267 10.95 -12.80 -4.97
N ILE A 268 10.73 -11.56 -5.42
CA ILE A 268 11.12 -11.12 -6.77
C ILE A 268 12.63 -11.22 -6.99
N LEU A 269 13.45 -10.79 -6.03
CA LEU A 269 14.91 -10.94 -6.09
C LEU A 269 15.32 -12.41 -6.17
N SER A 270 14.72 -13.24 -5.31
CA SER A 270 14.98 -14.67 -5.29
C SER A 270 14.62 -15.36 -6.60
N VAL A 271 13.45 -15.08 -7.18
CA VAL A 271 13.03 -15.70 -8.44
C VAL A 271 13.77 -15.13 -9.64
N SER A 272 14.29 -13.90 -9.57
CA SER A 272 15.12 -13.30 -10.62
C SER A 272 16.59 -13.74 -10.55
N GLY A 273 17.01 -14.37 -9.44
CA GLY A 273 18.42 -14.70 -9.21
C GLY A 273 19.30 -13.46 -9.01
N ALA A 274 18.73 -12.36 -8.51
CA ALA A 274 19.45 -11.12 -8.22
C ALA A 274 19.73 -11.02 -6.70
N PRO A 275 20.95 -10.70 -6.26
CA PRO A 275 21.30 -10.57 -4.84
C PRO A 275 20.81 -9.25 -4.22
N SER A 276 20.47 -8.24 -5.03
CA SER A 276 20.01 -6.93 -4.56
C SER A 276 19.12 -6.24 -5.59
N ILE A 277 18.37 -5.21 -5.16
CA ILE A 277 17.56 -4.37 -6.05
C ILE A 277 18.45 -3.66 -7.07
N GLU A 278 19.64 -3.22 -6.66
CA GLU A 278 20.58 -2.55 -7.55
C GLU A 278 21.07 -3.49 -8.64
N ASP A 279 21.47 -4.73 -8.31
CA ASP A 279 21.84 -5.72 -9.32
C ASP A 279 20.67 -6.05 -10.25
N LEU A 280 19.47 -6.19 -9.70
CA LEU A 280 18.26 -6.46 -10.47
C LEU A 280 18.02 -5.36 -11.52
N VAL A 281 18.03 -4.10 -11.11
CA VAL A 281 17.70 -2.97 -11.99
C VAL A 281 18.84 -2.65 -12.95
N GLU A 282 20.07 -2.55 -12.46
CA GLU A 282 21.21 -2.09 -13.26
C GLU A 282 21.73 -3.20 -14.19
N ASN A 283 21.86 -4.44 -13.69
CA ASN A 283 22.51 -5.52 -14.43
C ASN A 283 21.51 -6.49 -15.07
N LYS A 284 20.52 -6.97 -14.31
CA LYS A 284 19.58 -7.98 -14.83
C LYS A 284 18.57 -7.40 -15.81
N TRP A 285 18.05 -6.21 -15.50
CA TRP A 285 17.06 -5.51 -16.31
C TRP A 285 17.68 -4.47 -17.24
N GLU A 286 18.99 -4.22 -17.16
CA GLU A 286 19.67 -3.23 -18.01
C GLU A 286 18.99 -1.85 -17.96
N ARG A 287 18.53 -1.45 -16.78
CA ARG A 287 17.73 -0.22 -16.51
C ARG A 287 16.36 -0.16 -17.19
N ASN A 288 15.92 -1.24 -17.84
CA ASN A 288 14.57 -1.35 -18.36
C ASN A 288 13.60 -1.71 -17.23
N THR A 289 13.00 -0.68 -16.62
CA THR A 289 11.99 -0.84 -15.58
C THR A 289 10.56 -0.83 -16.13
N SER A 290 10.35 -1.06 -17.43
CA SER A 290 9.00 -1.09 -18.01
C SER A 290 8.18 -2.22 -17.40
N ALA A 291 6.91 -1.95 -17.08
CA ALA A 291 5.96 -3.00 -16.69
C ALA A 291 5.41 -3.79 -17.89
N PHE A 292 5.76 -3.37 -19.11
CA PHE A 292 5.27 -3.91 -20.37
C PHE A 292 6.44 -4.40 -21.22
N LEU A 293 6.25 -5.55 -21.88
CA LEU A 293 7.22 -6.06 -22.84
C LEU A 293 7.28 -5.16 -24.08
N SER A 294 8.48 -4.85 -24.55
CA SER A 294 8.69 -4.16 -25.83
C SER A 294 8.75 -5.15 -26.99
N ALA A 295 8.30 -4.71 -28.17
CA ALA A 295 8.48 -5.42 -29.43
C ALA A 295 9.95 -5.40 -29.91
N GLU A 296 10.72 -4.39 -29.48
CA GLU A 296 12.12 -4.16 -29.88
C GLU A 296 13.11 -5.09 -29.14
N GLY A 297 12.60 -5.93 -28.23
CA GLY A 297 13.39 -6.81 -27.38
C GLY A 297 13.25 -6.47 -25.91
N ASN A 298 13.51 -7.46 -25.05
CA ASN A 298 13.48 -7.30 -23.61
C ASN A 298 14.73 -7.97 -23.02
N PRO A 299 15.24 -7.48 -21.88
CA PRO A 299 16.34 -8.15 -21.20
C PRO A 299 15.99 -9.62 -20.90
N PRO A 300 16.99 -10.53 -20.87
CA PRO A 300 16.77 -11.94 -20.61
C PRO A 300 16.07 -12.18 -19.26
N THR A 301 16.37 -11.35 -18.27
CA THR A 301 15.62 -11.30 -17.01
C THR A 301 14.73 -10.07 -16.99
N CYS A 302 13.42 -10.22 -16.86
CA CYS A 302 12.51 -9.08 -16.80
C CYS A 302 11.28 -9.36 -15.92
N LEU A 303 10.65 -8.28 -15.46
CA LEU A 303 9.41 -8.29 -14.71
C LEU A 303 8.34 -7.54 -15.50
N PHE A 304 7.23 -8.18 -15.83
CA PHE A 304 6.20 -7.57 -16.67
C PHE A 304 4.78 -8.03 -16.28
N LEU A 305 3.80 -7.31 -16.79
CA LEU A 305 2.39 -7.65 -16.68
C LEU A 305 1.96 -8.52 -17.86
N LYS A 306 1.27 -9.62 -17.57
CA LYS A 306 0.70 -10.55 -18.55
C LYS A 306 -0.81 -10.55 -18.40
N ALA A 307 -1.54 -10.29 -19.50
CA ALA A 307 -2.99 -10.39 -19.50
C ALA A 307 -3.43 -11.83 -19.24
N MET A 308 -4.43 -12.01 -18.39
CA MET A 308 -5.03 -13.31 -18.11
C MET A 308 -6.05 -13.66 -19.19
N ASP A 309 -5.99 -14.91 -19.67
CA ASP A 309 -6.97 -15.45 -20.60
C ASP A 309 -8.39 -15.36 -20.00
N PRO A 310 -9.32 -14.61 -20.64
CA PRO A 310 -10.68 -14.43 -20.15
C PRO A 310 -11.43 -15.74 -19.98
N THR A 311 -11.14 -16.74 -20.82
CA THR A 311 -11.82 -18.04 -20.83
C THR A 311 -11.47 -18.91 -19.62
N THR A 312 -10.33 -18.62 -18.97
CA THR A 312 -9.88 -19.36 -17.77
C THR A 312 -10.45 -18.79 -16.48
N ARG A 313 -11.25 -17.72 -16.55
CA ARG A 313 -11.74 -16.99 -15.37
C ARG A 313 -12.91 -17.70 -14.72
N LYS A 314 -12.67 -18.19 -13.50
CA LYS A 314 -13.76 -18.39 -12.51
C LYS A 314 -14.35 -17.03 -12.17
N THR A 315 -15.55 -17.01 -11.59
CA THR A 315 -16.16 -15.78 -11.05
C THR A 315 -15.11 -15.01 -10.23
N PRO A 316 -14.78 -13.77 -10.62
CA PRO A 316 -13.72 -13.02 -9.95
C PRO A 316 -14.11 -12.77 -8.49
N PRO A 317 -13.16 -12.85 -7.54
CA PRO A 317 -13.44 -12.59 -6.14
C PRO A 317 -13.92 -11.15 -5.96
N LYS A 318 -14.73 -10.91 -4.93
CA LYS A 318 -15.12 -9.53 -4.57
C LYS A 318 -13.89 -8.74 -4.16
N ILE A 319 -13.72 -7.55 -4.75
CA ILE A 319 -12.73 -6.56 -4.31
C ILE A 319 -13.29 -5.81 -3.10
N TYR A 320 -12.48 -5.73 -2.06
CA TYR A 320 -12.73 -4.92 -0.88
C TYR A 320 -11.79 -3.71 -0.88
N PHE A 321 -12.26 -2.64 -0.23
CA PHE A 321 -11.53 -1.38 -0.13
C PHE A 321 -11.35 -1.01 1.34
N SER A 322 -10.20 -0.46 1.69
CA SER A 322 -9.92 0.01 3.05
C SER A 322 -8.96 1.19 3.04
N PRO A 323 -8.82 1.90 4.18
CA PRO A 323 -7.71 2.81 4.36
C PRO A 323 -6.35 2.11 4.30
N ARG A 324 -5.32 2.85 3.89
CA ARG A 324 -3.96 2.33 3.71
C ARG A 324 -3.29 1.96 5.03
N ILE A 325 -2.37 1.01 4.96
CA ILE A 325 -1.63 0.46 6.08
C ILE A 325 -0.42 1.34 6.40
N GLY A 326 -0.16 1.55 7.69
CA GLY A 326 1.05 2.24 8.15
C GLY A 326 1.01 3.76 8.07
N LEU A 327 -0.13 4.36 7.72
CA LEU A 327 -0.32 5.80 7.80
C LEU A 327 -0.69 6.23 9.22
N ASP A 328 -0.08 7.30 9.71
CA ASP A 328 -0.39 7.91 11.01
C ASP A 328 -0.40 9.45 10.92
N LEU A 329 -0.84 10.08 12.02
CA LEU A 329 -0.89 11.53 12.17
C LEU A 329 0.26 12.06 13.02
N SER A 330 1.37 11.31 13.11
CA SER A 330 2.43 11.60 14.09
C SER A 330 3.34 12.79 13.73
N HIS A 331 3.18 13.34 12.52
CA HIS A 331 3.96 14.48 12.06
C HIS A 331 3.64 15.72 12.91
N PRO A 332 4.65 16.42 13.48
CA PRO A 332 4.42 17.57 14.38
C PRO A 332 3.63 18.72 13.77
N GLY A 333 3.76 18.93 12.45
CA GLY A 333 2.98 19.94 11.71
C GLY A 333 1.54 19.55 11.37
N THR A 334 1.05 18.39 11.81
CA THR A 334 -0.35 17.99 11.58
C THR A 334 -1.26 18.80 12.49
N THR A 335 -2.18 19.58 11.92
CA THR A 335 -3.18 20.34 12.68
C THR A 335 -4.42 19.50 12.99
N GLY A 336 -5.11 19.88 14.07
CA GLY A 336 -6.33 19.23 14.56
C GLY A 336 -7.52 19.33 13.61
N PRO A 337 -8.55 18.48 13.78
CA PRO A 337 -9.77 18.52 12.97
C PRO A 337 -10.60 19.80 13.15
N SER A 338 -10.35 20.60 14.19
CA SER A 338 -10.98 21.91 14.38
C SER A 338 -10.35 23.03 13.55
N THR A 339 -9.18 22.81 12.95
CA THR A 339 -8.50 23.78 12.09
C THR A 339 -8.91 23.55 10.64
N LEU A 340 -9.41 24.60 9.98
CA LEU A 340 -9.82 24.56 8.57
C LEU A 340 -8.84 25.35 7.67
N PRO A 341 -8.59 24.89 6.43
CA PRO A 341 -9.09 23.63 5.84
C PRO A 341 -8.51 22.40 6.53
N LEU A 342 -9.24 21.28 6.49
CA LEU A 342 -8.84 20.04 7.17
C LEU A 342 -7.46 19.59 6.69
N HIS A 343 -6.56 19.32 7.65
CA HIS A 343 -5.19 18.96 7.32
C HIS A 343 -5.13 17.74 6.36
N PRO A 344 -4.34 17.77 5.27
CA PRO A 344 -4.31 16.69 4.28
C PRO A 344 -4.03 15.31 4.88
N ARG A 345 -3.13 15.22 5.87
CA ARG A 345 -2.87 13.94 6.57
C ARG A 345 -4.12 13.33 7.19
N ILE A 346 -5.02 14.14 7.75
CA ILE A 346 -6.31 13.65 8.29
C ILE A 346 -7.21 13.22 7.13
N ARG A 347 -7.35 14.07 6.10
CA ARG A 347 -8.15 13.80 4.90
C ARG A 347 -7.78 12.48 4.22
N PHE A 348 -6.47 12.25 4.02
CA PHE A 348 -5.93 11.10 3.28
C PHE A 348 -5.77 9.84 4.12
N LEU A 349 -5.79 9.94 5.45
CA LEU A 349 -5.77 8.79 6.35
C LEU A 349 -7.04 7.94 6.19
N THR A 350 -8.19 8.56 5.91
CA THR A 350 -9.48 7.85 5.77
C THR A 350 -9.81 7.39 4.35
N LYS A 351 -9.05 7.83 3.34
CA LYS A 351 -9.32 7.48 1.94
C LYS A 351 -9.14 5.98 1.73
N LYS A 352 -10.10 5.33 1.04
CA LYS A 352 -10.12 3.88 0.82
C LYS A 352 -9.22 3.46 -0.35
N TYR A 353 -7.94 3.83 -0.29
CA TYR A 353 -6.97 3.63 -1.38
C TYR A 353 -6.20 2.31 -1.29
N ARG A 354 -6.65 1.38 -0.45
CA ARG A 354 -6.15 0.00 -0.39
C ARG A 354 -7.21 -0.95 -0.95
N PHE A 355 -6.84 -1.71 -1.97
CA PHE A 355 -7.69 -2.63 -2.72
C PHE A 355 -7.20 -4.04 -2.51
N PHE A 356 -8.10 -4.98 -2.23
CA PHE A 356 -7.70 -6.36 -1.96
C PHE A 356 -8.79 -7.39 -2.21
N VAL A 357 -8.37 -8.63 -2.45
CA VAL A 357 -9.21 -9.82 -2.58
C VAL A 357 -8.76 -10.88 -1.55
N HIS A 358 -9.59 -11.89 -1.32
CA HIS A 358 -9.30 -12.96 -0.35
C HIS A 358 -8.87 -12.46 1.05
N PRO A 359 -9.70 -11.66 1.74
CA PRO A 359 -9.35 -11.10 3.05
C PRO A 359 -8.90 -12.13 4.10
N ASP A 360 -9.43 -13.35 4.02
CA ASP A 360 -9.07 -14.50 4.85
C ASP A 360 -7.59 -14.90 4.74
N GLN A 361 -6.92 -14.52 3.65
CA GLN A 361 -5.51 -14.79 3.41
C GLN A 361 -4.60 -13.62 3.84
N LEU A 362 -5.18 -12.45 4.16
CA LEU A 362 -4.43 -11.21 4.48
C LEU A 362 -4.34 -10.96 5.99
N VAL A 363 -3.88 -11.97 6.72
CA VAL A 363 -3.91 -11.97 8.20
C VAL A 363 -2.64 -11.42 8.87
N ALA A 364 -1.54 -11.29 8.14
CA ALA A 364 -0.23 -10.94 8.71
C ALA A 364 -0.08 -9.42 9.00
N ASN A 365 -0.32 -8.58 8.00
CA ASN A 365 -0.15 -7.12 8.08
C ASN A 365 -1.48 -6.41 7.79
N GLY A 366 -1.74 -5.29 8.46
CA GLY A 366 -2.93 -4.48 8.17
C GLY A 366 -4.26 -5.09 8.59
N ARG A 367 -4.26 -6.03 9.54
CA ARG A 367 -5.46 -6.76 9.97
C ARG A 367 -6.61 -5.83 10.39
N ALA A 368 -6.29 -4.70 11.03
CA ALA A 368 -7.29 -3.73 11.46
C ALA A 368 -7.91 -2.94 10.28
N GLN A 369 -7.11 -2.64 9.25
CA GLN A 369 -7.53 -2.04 7.99
C GLN A 369 -8.41 -3.01 7.19
N THR A 370 -8.00 -4.28 7.07
CA THR A 370 -8.82 -5.34 6.45
C THR A 370 -10.15 -5.49 7.18
N PHE A 371 -10.14 -5.53 8.52
CA PHE A 371 -11.38 -5.54 9.31
C PHE A 371 -12.28 -4.35 8.98
N LEU A 372 -11.72 -3.14 8.93
CA LEU A 372 -12.48 -1.92 8.64
C LEU A 372 -13.10 -1.95 7.23
N GLY A 373 -12.36 -2.40 6.22
CA GLY A 373 -12.89 -2.54 4.86
C GLY A 373 -14.03 -3.56 4.76
N ILE A 374 -13.94 -4.68 5.48
CA ILE A 374 -15.00 -5.68 5.54
C ILE A 374 -16.21 -5.15 6.31
N LEU A 375 -15.99 -4.50 7.45
CA LEU A 375 -17.04 -3.87 8.24
C LEU A 375 -17.85 -2.91 7.37
N GLU A 376 -17.18 -1.98 6.68
CA GLU A 376 -17.83 -1.03 5.79
C GLU A 376 -18.58 -1.73 4.65
N SER A 377 -18.03 -2.79 4.05
CA SER A 377 -18.73 -3.53 2.99
C SER A 377 -19.95 -4.31 3.49
N CYS A 378 -19.94 -4.78 4.74
CA CYS A 378 -21.08 -5.48 5.34
C CYS A 378 -22.26 -4.56 5.63
N ILE A 379 -22.02 -3.25 5.78
CA ILE A 379 -23.05 -2.25 6.15
C ILE A 379 -23.29 -1.21 5.05
N GLU A 380 -22.70 -1.39 3.87
CA GLU A 380 -22.74 -0.43 2.77
C GLU A 380 -24.17 -0.17 2.26
N GLN A 381 -25.03 -1.19 2.33
CA GLN A 381 -26.43 -1.13 1.88
C GLN A 381 -27.39 -0.67 2.97
N ASP A 382 -26.90 -0.38 4.17
CA ASP A 382 -27.73 0.07 5.28
C ASP A 382 -27.92 1.59 5.25
N SER A 383 -29.18 2.01 5.31
CA SER A 383 -29.55 3.43 5.38
C SER A 383 -29.21 4.06 6.73
N ASP A 384 -29.26 3.30 7.82
CA ASP A 384 -28.86 3.72 9.16
C ASP A 384 -27.56 3.00 9.57
N TYR A 385 -26.46 3.76 9.51
CA TYR A 385 -25.13 3.27 9.85
C TYR A 385 -25.03 2.80 11.32
N ASP A 386 -25.63 3.52 12.26
CA ASP A 386 -25.50 3.21 13.68
C ASP A 386 -26.40 2.03 14.09
N ALA A 387 -27.54 1.83 13.40
CA ALA A 387 -28.32 0.61 13.52
C ALA A 387 -27.61 -0.60 12.90
N ALA A 388 -26.95 -0.43 11.75
CA ALA A 388 -26.22 -1.49 11.07
C ALA A 388 -25.09 -2.07 11.95
N LEU A 389 -24.37 -1.21 12.68
CA LEU A 389 -23.32 -1.60 13.63
C LEU A 389 -23.83 -2.48 14.79
N LYS A 390 -25.14 -2.48 15.07
CA LYS A 390 -25.77 -3.24 16.16
C LYS A 390 -26.38 -4.56 15.71
N LYS A 391 -26.38 -4.88 14.41
CA LYS A 391 -26.95 -6.13 13.87
C LYS A 391 -26.25 -7.34 14.48
N GLN A 392 -27.04 -8.28 15.02
CA GLN A 392 -26.50 -9.51 15.63
C GLN A 392 -25.71 -10.37 14.64
N SER A 393 -26.08 -10.37 13.35
CA SER A 393 -25.40 -11.14 12.31
C SER A 393 -24.07 -10.55 11.85
N LEU A 394 -23.79 -9.27 12.17
CA LEU A 394 -22.64 -8.54 11.63
C LEU A 394 -21.30 -9.20 12.01
N ASN A 395 -21.13 -9.56 13.28
CA ASN A 395 -19.90 -10.21 13.74
C ASN A 395 -19.66 -11.55 13.03
N GLY A 396 -20.72 -12.34 12.80
CA GLY A 396 -20.65 -13.60 12.06
C GLY A 396 -20.22 -13.41 10.60
N GLN A 397 -20.76 -12.37 9.94
CA GLN A 397 -20.36 -12.02 8.57
C GLN A 397 -18.89 -11.60 8.49
N ILE A 398 -18.43 -10.75 9.42
CA ILE A 398 -17.03 -10.31 9.47
C ILE A 398 -16.10 -11.52 9.66
N VAL A 399 -16.41 -12.42 10.60
CA VAL A 399 -15.62 -13.63 10.85
C VAL A 399 -15.53 -14.50 9.59
N ARG A 400 -16.67 -14.73 8.92
CA ARG A 400 -16.75 -15.53 7.69
C ARG A 400 -15.89 -14.95 6.57
N LEU A 401 -15.92 -13.63 6.38
CA LEU A 401 -15.20 -12.97 5.29
C LEU A 401 -13.71 -12.76 5.60
N SER A 402 -13.36 -12.43 6.85
CA SER A 402 -12.00 -12.05 7.23
C SER A 402 -11.11 -13.19 7.71
N GLY A 403 -11.68 -14.33 8.07
CA GLY A 403 -10.95 -15.40 8.77
C GLY A 403 -10.51 -15.04 10.20
N ILE A 404 -10.87 -13.86 10.72
CA ILE A 404 -10.54 -13.43 12.08
C ILE A 404 -11.42 -14.19 13.09
N LYS A 405 -10.84 -14.57 14.23
CA LYS A 405 -11.58 -15.21 15.33
C LYS A 405 -12.69 -14.31 15.85
N SER A 406 -13.85 -14.90 16.16
CA SER A 406 -15.04 -14.18 16.64
C SER A 406 -14.79 -13.22 17.80
N ALA A 407 -14.05 -13.64 18.82
CA ALA A 407 -13.70 -12.77 19.96
C ALA A 407 -12.86 -11.55 19.55
N THR A 408 -11.97 -11.71 18.57
CA THR A 408 -11.15 -10.61 18.03
C THR A 408 -11.98 -9.65 17.19
N ALA A 409 -12.87 -10.17 16.33
CA ALA A 409 -13.78 -9.35 15.54
C ALA A 409 -14.71 -8.52 16.43
N ALA A 410 -15.27 -9.14 17.48
CA ALA A 410 -16.11 -8.43 18.46
C ALA A 410 -15.35 -7.32 19.19
N LYS A 411 -14.10 -7.59 19.60
CA LYS A 411 -13.23 -6.57 20.22
C LYS A 411 -12.95 -5.41 19.26
N TYR A 412 -12.59 -5.70 18.01
CA TYR A 412 -12.32 -4.69 17.00
C TYR A 412 -13.54 -3.82 16.72
N LEU A 413 -14.73 -4.43 16.62
CA LEU A 413 -15.98 -3.71 16.49
C LEU A 413 -16.24 -2.78 17.69
N ALA A 414 -16.02 -3.28 18.92
CA ALA A 414 -16.17 -2.48 20.13
C ALA A 414 -15.20 -1.29 20.18
N ASP A 415 -13.93 -1.49 19.81
CA ASP A 415 -12.93 -0.42 19.73
C ASP A 415 -13.36 0.65 18.70
N TYR A 416 -13.79 0.24 17.50
CA TYR A 416 -14.30 1.15 16.47
C TYR A 416 -15.53 1.96 16.93
N VAL A 417 -16.52 1.27 17.50
CA VAL A 417 -17.74 1.90 18.03
C VAL A 417 -17.40 2.87 19.18
N SER A 418 -16.44 2.53 20.03
CA SER A 418 -16.02 3.44 21.11
C SER A 418 -15.40 4.73 20.56
N GLY A 419 -14.59 4.63 19.49
CA GLY A 419 -14.06 5.78 18.77
C GLY A 419 -15.16 6.66 18.18
N ARG A 420 -16.15 6.05 17.51
CA ARG A 420 -17.33 6.77 16.98
C ARG A 420 -18.09 7.53 18.07
N LYS A 421 -18.25 6.92 19.25
CA LYS A 421 -18.92 7.56 20.40
C LYS A 421 -18.12 8.75 20.94
N ALA A 422 -16.79 8.64 21.03
CA ALA A 422 -15.92 9.73 21.47
C ALA A 422 -15.95 10.93 20.51
N GLY A 423 -16.17 10.68 19.22
CA GLY A 423 -16.36 11.71 18.20
C GLY A 423 -15.05 12.36 17.75
N VAL A 424 -15.15 13.30 16.82
CA VAL A 424 -13.99 13.84 16.09
C VAL A 424 -12.95 14.53 16.98
N LYS A 425 -13.36 15.11 18.11
CA LYS A 425 -12.42 15.74 19.06
C LYS A 425 -11.38 14.76 19.62
N ALA A 426 -11.71 13.47 19.70
CA ALA A 426 -10.78 12.44 20.14
C ALA A 426 -9.59 12.25 19.17
N VAL A 427 -9.67 12.78 17.94
CA VAL A 427 -8.58 12.70 16.97
C VAL A 427 -7.31 13.42 17.46
N GLU A 428 -7.47 14.46 18.28
CA GLU A 428 -6.35 15.22 18.88
C GLU A 428 -5.38 14.35 19.67
N GLU A 429 -5.85 13.24 20.24
CA GLU A 429 -5.01 12.30 21.00
C GLU A 429 -4.04 11.53 20.09
N PHE A 430 -4.31 11.49 18.78
CA PHE A 430 -3.52 10.76 17.80
C PHE A 430 -2.65 11.68 16.93
N ILE A 431 -2.59 12.98 17.22
CA ILE A 431 -1.85 13.96 16.42
C ILE A 431 -0.46 14.21 17.01
N GLY A 432 0.53 14.41 16.12
CA GLY A 432 1.90 14.72 16.49
C GLY A 432 2.57 13.55 17.25
N PRO A 433 3.59 13.82 18.09
CA PRO A 433 4.34 12.77 18.77
C PRO A 433 3.48 11.77 19.57
N LYS A 434 2.31 12.21 20.08
CA LYS A 434 1.34 11.37 20.81
C LYS A 434 0.71 10.28 19.92
N GLY A 435 0.56 10.56 18.63
CA GLY A 435 0.03 9.64 17.63
C GLY A 435 0.98 8.55 17.16
N LYS A 436 2.25 8.61 17.56
CA LYS A 436 3.27 7.68 17.06
C LYS A 436 2.89 6.24 17.39
N GLY A 437 2.77 5.40 16.36
CA GLY A 437 2.41 3.99 16.52
C GLY A 437 0.90 3.72 16.67
N ALA A 438 0.05 4.75 16.61
CA ALA A 438 -1.41 4.58 16.65
C ALA A 438 -1.91 3.64 15.54
N SER A 439 -1.27 3.68 14.37
CA SER A 439 -1.56 2.83 13.22
C SER A 439 -1.09 1.38 13.34
N SER A 440 -0.20 1.09 14.31
CA SER A 440 0.39 -0.24 14.53
C SER A 440 -0.40 -1.09 15.55
N SER A 441 -1.19 -0.45 16.41
CA SER A 441 -2.07 -1.11 17.38
C SER A 441 -3.49 -1.18 16.83
N PRO A 442 -4.09 -2.37 16.65
CA PRO A 442 -5.45 -2.49 16.15
C PRO A 442 -6.48 -1.71 16.98
N ALA A 443 -6.39 -1.76 18.32
CA ALA A 443 -7.33 -1.08 19.19
C ALA A 443 -7.24 0.45 19.05
N THR A 444 -6.03 0.98 19.04
CA THR A 444 -5.77 2.42 18.91
C THR A 444 -6.18 2.92 17.52
N TYR A 445 -5.79 2.19 16.47
CA TYR A 445 -6.17 2.48 15.10
C TYR A 445 -7.69 2.50 14.92
N LEU A 446 -8.39 1.46 15.39
CA LEU A 446 -9.84 1.37 15.21
C LEU A 446 -10.60 2.46 15.98
N LYS A 447 -10.14 2.84 17.17
CA LYS A 447 -10.68 4.01 17.89
C LYS A 447 -10.48 5.30 17.11
N MET A 448 -9.28 5.53 16.58
CA MET A 448 -8.99 6.70 15.74
C MET A 448 -9.88 6.73 14.48
N MET A 449 -9.98 5.61 13.76
CA MET A 449 -10.82 5.52 12.57
C MET A 449 -12.31 5.65 12.89
N GLY A 450 -12.74 5.15 14.05
CA GLY A 450 -14.09 5.36 14.57
C GLY A 450 -14.37 6.84 14.79
N ALA A 451 -13.48 7.56 15.47
CA ALA A 451 -13.60 9.01 15.70
C ALA A 451 -13.66 9.79 14.38
N LEU A 452 -12.80 9.44 13.42
CA LEU A 452 -12.74 10.05 12.09
C LEU A 452 -13.94 9.73 11.20
N SER A 453 -14.62 8.60 11.41
CA SER A 453 -15.73 8.21 10.52
C SER A 453 -16.92 9.18 10.56
N LYS A 454 -17.05 9.99 11.61
CA LYS A 454 -18.05 11.07 11.69
C LYS A 454 -17.72 12.31 10.87
N LEU A 455 -16.50 12.45 10.34
CA LEU A 455 -16.16 13.51 9.40
C LEU A 455 -16.63 13.21 7.96
N ARG A 456 -17.06 11.97 7.70
CA ARG A 456 -17.39 11.49 6.35
C ARG A 456 -18.88 11.57 6.03
N HIS A 457 -19.70 12.05 6.97
CA HIS A 457 -21.15 12.14 6.86
C HIS A 457 -21.60 13.59 7.02
#